data_AF-A0A524FV63-F1
#
_entry.id   AF-A0A524FV63-F1
#
_cell.length_a   1.000
_cell.length_b   1.000
_cell.length_c   1.000
_cell.angle_alpha   90.00
_cell.angle_beta   90.00
_cell.angle_gamma   90.00
#
_symmetry.space_group_name_H-M   'P 1'
#
loop_
_entity.id
_entity.type
_entity.pdbx_description
1 polymer ?
#
loop_
_entity_poly.entity_id
_entity_poly.type
_entity_poly.pdbx_seq_one_letter_code
_entity_poly.pdbx_strand_id
1 'polypeptide(L)'
;MRKYTLDRWNWSERSGKWVYVTKGKGGKREYTYQLEPPKEFIELTMQIKKINDKLMETKDPDKNKELFLKLIEISKKMQNMPRQEE
;
A
#
# COMPACT_ATOMS: atom_id res chain seq x y z
N MET A 1 21.46 7.32 1.98
CA MET A 1 20.08 7.25 1.44
C MET A 1 19.06 7.00 2.55
N ARG A 2 17.88 7.62 2.48
CA ARG A 2 16.81 7.49 3.48
C ARG A 2 16.07 6.15 3.27
N LYS A 3 16.31 5.16 4.15
CA LYS A 3 15.81 3.76 4.02
C LYS A 3 14.29 3.61 4.00
N TYR A 4 13.56 4.57 4.55
CA TYR A 4 12.10 4.56 4.63
C TYR A 4 11.56 5.97 4.42
N THR A 5 10.43 6.05 3.72
CA THR A 5 9.66 7.27 3.50
C THR A 5 8.92 7.62 4.79
N LEU A 6 8.78 8.92 5.05
CA LEU A 6 8.14 9.39 6.27
C LEU A 6 6.61 9.29 6.16
N ASP A 7 5.97 9.18 7.33
CA ASP A 7 4.53 9.30 7.57
C ASP A 7 3.68 8.28 6.79
N ARG A 8 4.25 7.11 6.50
CA ARG A 8 3.54 5.97 5.88
C ARG A 8 4.11 4.63 6.32
N TRP A 9 3.32 3.57 6.13
CA TRP A 9 3.76 2.20 6.34
C TRP A 9 4.66 1.72 5.21
N ASN A 10 5.73 1.03 5.59
CA ASN A 10 6.68 0.42 4.67
C ASN A 10 6.84 -1.06 5.00
N TRP A 11 6.95 -1.93 4.00
CA TRP A 11 7.34 -3.32 4.25
C TRP A 11 8.87 -3.44 4.28
N SER A 12 9.41 -4.08 5.32
CA SER A 12 10.84 -4.35 5.45
C SER A 12 11.11 -5.83 5.22
N GLU A 13 11.61 -6.17 4.03
CA GLU A 13 11.95 -7.56 3.68
C GLU A 13 13.01 -8.14 4.64
N ARG A 14 14.04 -7.36 4.96
CA ARG A 14 15.11 -7.77 5.90
C ARG A 14 14.60 -8.17 7.28
N SER A 15 13.55 -7.51 7.78
CA SER A 15 13.03 -7.77 9.13
C SER A 15 11.73 -8.57 9.14
N GLY A 16 11.16 -8.85 7.96
CA GLY A 16 9.85 -9.49 7.81
C GLY A 16 8.74 -8.74 8.55
N LYS A 17 8.82 -7.41 8.61
CA LYS A 17 7.94 -6.56 9.43
C LYS A 17 7.51 -5.30 8.69
N TRP A 18 6.36 -4.79 9.07
CA TRP A 18 5.88 -3.46 8.71
C TRP A 18 6.56 -2.41 9.57
N VAL A 19 6.95 -1.30 8.95
CA VAL A 19 7.68 -0.19 9.58
C VAL A 19 7.00 1.13 9.23
N TYR A 20 6.48 1.82 10.24
CA TYR A 20 6.00 3.19 10.13
C TYR A 20 7.09 4.14 10.60
N VAL A 21 7.41 5.16 9.81
CA VAL A 21 8.50 6.09 10.14
C VAL A 21 7.98 7.51 10.25
N THR A 22 8.03 8.09 11.44
CA THR A 22 7.61 9.48 11.69
C THR A 22 8.80 10.36 12.02
N LYS A 23 8.57 11.68 11.96
CA LYS A 23 9.52 12.68 12.46
C LYS A 23 9.15 13.02 13.91
N GLY A 24 9.97 12.56 14.85
CA GLY A 24 9.86 12.85 16.28
C GLY A 24 10.24 14.29 16.64
N LYS A 25 10.01 14.66 17.90
CA LYS A 25 10.38 15.98 18.44
C LYS A 25 11.91 16.15 18.37
N GLY A 26 12.38 17.18 17.68
CA GLY A 26 13.81 17.42 17.42
C GLY A 26 14.34 16.87 16.09
N GLY A 27 13.46 16.40 15.19
CA GLY A 27 13.85 16.00 13.83
C GLY A 27 14.46 14.60 13.72
N LYS A 28 14.50 13.84 14.82
CA LYS A 28 14.87 12.42 14.83
C LYS A 28 13.76 11.58 14.19
N ARG A 29 14.14 10.48 13.55
CA ARG A 29 13.17 9.51 13.02
C ARG A 29 12.74 8.55 14.12
N GLU A 30 11.45 8.35 14.26
CA GLU A 30 10.87 7.31 15.12
C GLU A 30 10.36 6.18 14.24
N TYR A 31 10.54 4.93 14.69
CA TYR A 31 10.21 3.73 13.94
C TYR A 31 9.25 2.88 14.76
N THR A 32 8.07 2.62 14.20
CA THR A 32 7.09 1.68 14.77
C THR A 32 7.10 0.41 13.94
N TYR A 33 7.30 -0.73 14.59
CA TYR A 33 7.34 -2.03 13.94
C TYR A 33 6.11 -2.85 14.29
N GLN A 34 5.57 -3.59 13.33
CA GLN A 34 4.54 -4.59 13.59
C GLN A 34 4.67 -5.77 12.62
N LEU A 35 4.25 -6.95 13.08
CA LEU A 35 4.18 -8.16 12.24
C LEU A 35 2.93 -8.14 11.36
N GLU A 36 1.80 -7.80 11.97
CA GLU A 36 0.51 -7.76 11.28
C GLU A 36 0.46 -6.66 10.21
N PRO A 37 -0.25 -6.89 9.09
CA PRO A 37 -0.46 -5.85 8.09
C PRO A 37 -1.16 -4.62 8.68
N PRO A 38 -0.74 -3.41 8.30
CA PRO A 38 -1.42 -2.21 8.74
C PRO A 38 -2.82 -2.14 8.15
N LYS A 39 -3.72 -1.49 8.89
CA LYS A 39 -5.12 -1.35 8.49
C LYS A 39 -5.26 -0.80 7.06
N GLU A 40 -4.43 0.16 6.68
CA GLU A 40 -4.38 0.73 5.33
C GLU A 40 -4.12 -0.35 4.26
N PHE A 41 -3.14 -1.24 4.49
CA PHE A 41 -2.85 -2.34 3.56
C PHE A 41 -4.05 -3.29 3.44
N ILE A 42 -4.65 -3.66 4.57
CA ILE A 42 -5.84 -4.53 4.59
C ILE A 42 -6.98 -3.87 3.81
N GLU A 43 -7.24 -2.59 4.03
CA GLU A 43 -8.28 -1.84 3.31
C GLU A 43 -8.04 -1.82 1.79
N LEU A 44 -6.79 -1.62 1.34
CA LEU A 44 -6.45 -1.67 -0.08
C LEU A 44 -6.66 -3.08 -0.66
N THR A 45 -6.25 -4.14 0.03
CA THR A 45 -6.47 -5.52 -0.44
C THR A 45 -7.96 -5.85 -0.57
N MET A 46 -8.79 -5.38 0.37
CA MET A 46 -10.24 -5.53 0.29
C MET A 46 -10.83 -4.77 -0.90
N GLN A 47 -10.32 -3.57 -1.21
CA GLN A 47 -10.77 -2.80 -2.37
C GLN A 47 -10.40 -3.50 -3.68
N ILE A 48 -9.19 -4.03 -3.80
CA ILE A 48 -8.77 -4.85 -4.96
C ILE A 48 -9.71 -6.03 -5.15
N LYS A 49 -9.97 -6.79 -4.09
CA LYS A 49 -10.89 -7.94 -4.16
C LYS A 49 -12.26 -7.52 -4.69
N LYS A 50 -12.86 -6.47 -4.11
CA LYS A 50 -14.16 -5.96 -4.54
C LYS A 50 -14.18 -5.50 -6.00
N ILE A 51 -13.09 -4.91 -6.49
CA ILE A 51 -13.01 -4.46 -7.89
C ILE A 51 -12.83 -5.64 -8.83
N ASN A 52 -12.00 -6.62 -8.47
CA ASN A 52 -11.83 -7.85 -9.25
C ASN A 52 -13.13 -8.62 -9.38
N ASP A 53 -13.86 -8.80 -8.27
CA ASP A 53 -15.17 -9.46 -8.28
C ASP A 53 -16.12 -8.75 -9.27
N LYS A 54 -16.16 -7.41 -9.24
CA LYS A 54 -16.96 -6.60 -10.19
C LYS A 54 -16.47 -6.69 -11.63
N LEU A 55 -15.16 -6.75 -11.87
CA LEU A 55 -14.59 -6.87 -13.22
C LEU A 55 -15.01 -8.18 -13.87
N MET A 56 -15.07 -9.27 -13.11
CA MET A 56 -15.48 -10.60 -13.61
C MET A 56 -16.96 -10.66 -14.02
N GLU A 57 -17.80 -9.83 -13.41
CA GLU A 57 -19.25 -9.79 -13.67
C GLU A 57 -19.67 -8.70 -14.68
N THR A 58 -18.81 -7.71 -14.94
CA THR A 58 -19.16 -6.55 -15.76
C THR A 58 -19.05 -6.84 -17.26
N LYS A 59 -20.21 -6.84 -17.95
CA LYS A 59 -20.33 -7.01 -19.41
C LYS A 59 -20.19 -5.72 -20.21
N ASP A 60 -20.39 -4.57 -19.56
CA ASP A 60 -20.29 -3.24 -20.15
C ASP A 60 -18.81 -2.83 -20.30
N PRO A 61 -18.29 -2.62 -21.52
CA PRO A 61 -16.89 -2.27 -21.75
C PRO A 61 -16.45 -0.94 -21.09
N ASP A 62 -17.32 0.07 -21.06
CA ASP A 62 -16.98 1.38 -20.50
C ASP A 62 -16.88 1.30 -18.98
N LYS A 63 -17.85 0.62 -18.36
CA LYS A 63 -17.82 0.33 -16.92
C LYS A 63 -16.64 -0.56 -16.53
N ASN A 64 -16.27 -1.52 -17.39
CA ASN A 64 -15.11 -2.37 -17.17
C ASN A 64 -13.81 -1.55 -17.18
N LYS A 65 -13.67 -0.63 -18.14
CA LYS A 65 -12.53 0.30 -18.21
C LYS A 65 -12.41 1.19 -16.96
N GLU A 66 -13.52 1.73 -16.46
CA GLU A 66 -13.50 2.51 -15.21
C GLU A 66 -13.05 1.69 -14.00
N LEU A 67 -13.55 0.45 -13.87
CA LEU A 67 -13.14 -0.46 -12.80
C LEU A 67 -11.65 -0.81 -12.90
N PHE A 68 -11.15 -1.03 -14.12
CA PHE A 68 -9.74 -1.31 -14.35
C PHE A 68 -8.84 -0.11 -13.99
N LEU A 69 -9.24 1.11 -14.34
CA LEU A 69 -8.50 2.33 -13.94
C LEU A 69 -8.43 2.48 -12.41
N LYS A 70 -9.54 2.21 -11.71
CA LYS A 70 -9.57 2.19 -10.23
C LYS A 70 -8.64 1.12 -9.66
N LEU A 71 -8.63 -0.07 -10.25
CA LEU A 71 -7.71 -1.14 -9.86
C LEU A 71 -6.24 -0.72 -9.98
N ILE A 72 -5.89 -0.05 -11.09
CA ILE A 72 -4.53 0.47 -11.31
C ILE A 72 -4.17 1.50 -10.23
N GLU A 73 -5.09 2.41 -9.89
CA GLU A 73 -4.82 3.44 -8.88
C GLU A 73 -4.53 2.82 -7.51
N ILE A 74 -5.33 1.85 -7.08
CA ILE A 74 -5.12 1.13 -5.82
C ILE A 74 -3.82 0.32 -5.87
N SER A 75 -3.52 -0.33 -6.99
CA SER A 75 -2.27 -1.08 -7.16
C SER A 75 -1.04 -0.17 -7.05
N LYS A 76 -1.08 1.04 -7.62
CA LYS A 76 -0.01 2.03 -7.46
C LYS A 76 0.18 2.45 -6.01
N LYS A 77 -0.91 2.63 -5.24
CA LYS A 77 -0.84 2.92 -3.79
C LYS A 77 -0.15 1.79 -3.04
N MET A 78 -0.51 0.53 -3.35
CA MET A 78 0.13 -0.64 -2.75
C MET A 78 1.60 -0.78 -3.15
N GLN A 79 1.95 -0.56 -4.42
CA GLN A 79 3.33 -0.62 -4.92
C GLN A 79 4.25 0.45 -4.31
N ASN A 80 3.68 1.55 -3.82
CA ASN A 80 4.42 2.59 -3.11
C ASN A 80 4.71 2.25 -1.63
N MET A 81 4.18 1.13 -1.11
CA MET A 81 4.41 0.66 0.26
C MET A 81 5.70 -0.18 0.43
N PRO A 82 6.07 -1.11 -0.47
CA PRO A 82 7.40 -1.68 -0.48
C PRO A 82 8.44 -0.66 -0.97
N ARG A 83 9.65 -0.76 -0.45
CA ARG A 83 10.78 0.10 -0.81
C ARG A 83 11.26 -0.21 -2.23
N GLN A 84 11.71 0.82 -2.97
CA GLN A 84 12.70 0.64 -4.05
C GLN A 84 14.09 0.53 -3.42
N GLU A 85 14.64 -0.68 -3.42
CA GLU A 85 16.05 -0.88 -3.09
C GLU A 85 16.89 -0.61 -4.33
N GLU A 86 17.68 0.47 -4.28
CA GLU A 86 18.99 0.57 -4.93
C GLU A 86 20.01 0.92 -3.83
#